data_AF-A0A7Y4T457-F1
#
_entry.id   AF-A0A7Y4T457-F1
#
_cell.length_a   1.000
_cell.length_b   1.000
_cell.length_c   1.000
_cell.angle_alpha   90.00
_cell.angle_beta   90.00
_cell.angle_gamma   90.00
#
_symmetry.space_group_name_H-M   'P 1'
#
loop_
_entity.id
_entity.type
_entity.pdbx_description
1 polymer ?
#
loop_
_entity_poly.entity_id
_entity_poly.type
_entity_poly.pdbx_seq_one_letter_code
_entity_poly.pdbx_strand_id
1 'polypeptide(L)' 'MGLKKYNEFSKMQDAALQEELKSAKARINSMKFEHKVKGLSNPTTITHLRREIAQMSTELTKRKNTAN' A
#
# COMPACT_ATOMS: atom_id res chain seq x y z
N MET A 1 2.79 1.08 -15.07
CA MET A 1 1.82 0.30 -14.26
C MET A 1 0.99 1.31 -13.49
N GLY A 2 -0.33 1.33 -13.71
CA GLY A 2 -1.22 2.32 -13.08
C GLY A 2 -1.44 2.01 -11.60
N LEU A 3 -1.47 3.06 -10.76
CA LEU A 3 -1.86 2.93 -9.36
C LEU A 3 -3.26 2.30 -9.26
N LYS A 4 -3.47 1.37 -8.32
CA LYS A 4 -4.83 0.97 -7.94
C LYS A 4 -5.64 2.22 -7.60
N LYS A 5 -6.87 2.31 -8.11
CA LYS A 5 -7.70 3.50 -7.91
C LYS A 5 -8.24 3.47 -6.49
N TYR A 6 -8.25 4.64 -5.82
CA TYR A 6 -8.75 4.80 -4.45
C TYR A 6 -10.14 4.15 -4.21
N ASN A 7 -11.02 4.19 -5.21
CA ASN A 7 -12.35 3.57 -5.17
C ASN A 7 -12.34 2.05 -4.96
N GLU A 8 -11.24 1.35 -5.28
CA GLU A 8 -11.11 -0.10 -5.06
C GLU A 8 -10.88 -0.41 -3.57
N PHE A 9 -10.11 0.43 -2.86
CA PHE A 9 -9.90 0.29 -1.43
C PHE A 9 -11.18 0.58 -0.63
N SER A 10 -11.99 1.55 -1.09
CA SER A 10 -13.25 1.90 -0.46
C SER A 10 -14.28 0.75 -0.48
N LYS A 11 -14.25 -0.11 -1.52
CA LYS A 11 -15.15 -1.26 -1.67
C LYS A 11 -14.73 -2.51 -0.89
N MET A 12 -13.51 -2.53 -0.34
CA MET A 12 -12.96 -3.69 0.33
C MET A 12 -13.41 -3.77 1.80
N GLN A 13 -13.54 -4.98 2.35
CA GLN A 13 -13.85 -5.18 3.76
C GLN A 13 -12.64 -4.84 4.66
N ASP A 14 -12.87 -4.37 5.88
CA ASP A 14 -11.81 -3.91 6.79
C ASP A 14 -10.74 -4.97 7.06
N ALA A 15 -11.14 -6.22 7.21
CA ALA A 15 -10.23 -7.34 7.43
C ALA A 15 -9.29 -7.55 6.22
N ALA A 16 -9.85 -7.55 5.01
CA ALA A 16 -9.08 -7.72 3.79
C ALA A 16 -8.13 -6.54 3.54
N LEU A 17 -8.57 -5.31 3.86
CA LEU A 17 -7.74 -4.11 3.74
C LEU A 17 -6.55 -4.13 4.72
N GLN A 18 -6.73 -4.66 5.93
CA GLN A 18 -5.63 -4.83 6.89
C GLN A 18 -4.62 -5.89 6.46
N GLU A 19 -5.08 -7.01 5.90
CA GLU A 19 -4.21 -8.05 5.37
C GLU A 19 -3.41 -7.57 4.16
N GLU A 20 -4.07 -6.87 3.22
CA GLU A 20 -3.40 -6.30 2.06
C GLU A 20 -2.35 -5.26 2.49
N LEU A 21 -2.66 -4.43 3.48
CA LEU A 21 -1.73 -3.47 4.05
C LEU A 21 -0.50 -4.14 4.68
N LYS A 22 -0.67 -5.24 5.41
CA LYS A 22 0.45 -6.04 5.95
C LYS A 22 1.32 -6.61 4.82
N SER A 23 0.70 -7.19 3.80
CA SER A 23 1.41 -7.74 2.64
C SER A 23 2.19 -6.67 1.88
N ALA A 24 1.60 -5.48 1.68
CA ALA A 24 2.24 -4.36 0.99
C ALA A 24 3.42 -3.81 1.79
N LYS A 25 3.31 -3.75 3.13
CA LYS A 25 4.43 -3.39 4.01
C LYS A 25 5.58 -4.39 3.97
N ALA A 26 5.30 -5.69 3.84
CA ALA A 26 6.36 -6.68 3.63
C ALA A 26 7.03 -6.49 2.26
N ARG A 27 6.21 -6.31 1.21
CA ARG A 27 6.68 -6.15 -0.16
C ARG A 27 7.57 -4.91 -0.35
N ILE A 28 7.23 -3.79 0.27
CA ILE A 28 8.07 -2.58 0.19
C ILE A 28 9.43 -2.78 0.87
N ASN A 29 9.50 -3.56 1.95
CA ASN A 29 10.76 -3.86 2.63
C ASN A 29 11.66 -4.72 1.75
N SER A 30 11.11 -5.77 1.12
CA SER A 30 11.84 -6.59 0.16
C SER A 30 12.32 -5.77 -1.05
N MET A 31 11.46 -4.95 -1.64
CA MET A 31 11.85 -4.11 -2.79
C MET A 31 12.91 -3.06 -2.44
N LYS A 32 12.87 -2.48 -1.23
CA LYS A 32 13.93 -1.58 -0.75
C LYS A 32 15.27 -2.31 -0.62
N PHE A 33 15.24 -3.54 -0.12
CA PHE A 33 16.43 -4.37 0.00
C PHE A 33 16.99 -4.73 -1.38
N GLU A 34 16.16 -5.24 -2.28
CA GLU A 34 16.54 -5.57 -3.66
C GLU A 34 17.09 -4.34 -4.40
N HIS A 35 16.46 -3.18 -4.27
CA HIS A 35 16.95 -1.93 -4.86
C HIS A 35 18.32 -1.55 -4.31
N LYS A 36 18.54 -1.68 -2.99
CA LYS A 36 19.83 -1.38 -2.36
C LYS A 36 20.92 -2.37 -2.76
N VAL A 37 20.57 -3.64 -2.98
CA VAL A 37 21.52 -4.71 -3.30
C VAL A 37 21.87 -4.76 -4.80
N LYS A 38 20.88 -4.60 -5.69
CA LYS A 38 21.08 -4.75 -7.14
C LYS A 38 21.17 -3.43 -7.90
N GLY A 39 20.77 -2.29 -7.33
CA GLY A 39 20.89 -0.96 -7.93
C GLY A 39 20.12 -0.69 -9.23
N LEU A 40 19.57 -1.73 -9.87
CA LEU A 40 18.97 -1.68 -11.22
C LEU A 40 17.43 -1.67 -11.21
N SER A 41 16.78 -1.76 -10.04
CA SER A 41 15.31 -1.79 -10.00
C SER A 41 14.73 -0.39 -10.13
N ASN A 42 13.64 -0.26 -10.89
CA ASN A 42 13.02 1.03 -11.17
C ASN A 42 12.43 1.64 -9.87
N PRO A 43 12.96 2.76 -9.35
CA PRO A 43 12.53 3.36 -8.08
C PRO A 43 11.07 3.83 -8.10
N THR A 44 10.48 4.05 -9.28
CA THR A 44 9.07 4.43 -9.42
C THR A 44 8.13 3.38 -8.83
N THR A 45 8.46 2.09 -8.92
CA THR A 45 7.65 0.99 -8.35
C THR A 45 7.52 1.11 -6.83
N ILE A 46 8.61 1.47 -6.14
CA ILE A 46 8.63 1.71 -4.68
C ILE A 46 7.74 2.91 -4.36
N THR A 47 7.80 3.98 -5.15
CA THR A 47 6.97 5.17 -4.93
C THR A 47 5.47 4.89 -5.12
N HIS A 48 5.11 4.06 -6.09
CA HIS A 48 3.72 3.65 -6.31
C HIS A 48 3.20 2.83 -5.13
N LEU A 49 3.96 1.81 -4.69
CA LEU A 49 3.55 0.99 -3.55
C LEU A 49 3.42 1.81 -2.26
N ARG A 50 4.28 2.82 -2.05
CA ARG A 50 4.12 3.77 -0.92
C ARG A 50 2.80 4.52 -0.96
N ARG A 51 2.39 4.98 -2.15
CA ARG A 51 1.12 5.70 -2.31
C ARG A 51 -0.07 4.80 -2.02
N GLU A 52 -0.04 3.55 -2.47
CA GLU A 52 -1.07 2.56 -2.17
C GLU A 52 -1.17 2.28 -0.66
N ILE A 53 -0.04 2.09 0.04
CA ILE A 53 -0.03 1.91 1.50
C ILE A 53 -0.65 3.12 2.22
N ALA A 54 -0.33 4.34 1.77
CA ALA A 54 -0.90 5.55 2.34
C ALA A 54 -2.42 5.60 2.14
N GLN A 55 -2.91 5.32 0.93
CA GLN A 55 -4.35 5.30 0.63
C GLN A 55 -5.11 4.27 1.47
N MET A 56 -4.58 3.05 1.61
CA MET A 56 -5.15 2.01 2.47
C MET A 56 -5.21 2.46 3.94
N SER A 57 -4.15 3.11 4.42
CA SER A 57 -4.09 3.63 5.80
C SER A 57 -5.11 4.75 6.02
N THR A 58 -5.26 5.66 5.06
CA THR A 58 -6.24 6.75 5.11
C THR A 58 -7.68 6.21 5.16
N GLU A 59 -8.01 5.19 4.37
CA GLU A 59 -9.34 4.57 4.41
C GLU A 59 -9.63 3.94 5.79
N LEU A 60 -8.67 3.20 6.36
CA LEU A 60 -8.82 2.64 7.72
C LEU A 60 -9.05 3.73 8.77
N THR A 61 -8.30 4.84 8.70
CA THR A 61 -8.49 5.97 9.62
C THR A 61 -9.84 6.64 9.40
N LYS A 62 -10.27 6.82 8.15
CA LYS A 62 -11.58 7.39 7.82
C LYS A 62 -12.71 6.55 8.41
N ARG A 63 -12.67 5.23 8.22
CA ARG A 63 -13.67 4.29 8.78
C ARG A 63 -13.68 4.30 10.30
N LYS A 64 -12.51 4.34 10.94
CA LYS A 64 -12.40 4.48 12.40
C LYS A 64 -13.02 5.79 12.90
N ASN A 65 -12.80 6.90 12.19
CA ASN A 65 -13.33 8.20 12.56
C ASN A 65 -14.84 8.34 12.32
N THR A 66 -15.40 7.66 11.32
CA THR A 66 -16.87 7.65 11.08
C THR A 66 -17.64 6.71 12.02
N ALA A 67 -16.96 5.76 12.65
CA ALA A 67 -17.56 4.79 13.56
C ALA A 67 -17.59 5.27 15.04
N ASN A 68 -16.99 6.43 15.34
CA ASN A 68 -17.11 7.13 16.63
C ASN A 68 -18.06 8.32 16.49
#